data_AF-A0A5B0EU84-F1
#
_entry.id   AF-A0A5B0EU84-F1
#
_cell.length_a   1.000
_cell.length_b   1.000
_cell.length_c   1.000
_cell.angle_alpha   90.00
_cell.angle_beta   90.00
_cell.angle_gamma   90.00
#
_symmetry.space_group_name_H-M   'P 1'
#
loop_
_entity.id
_entity.type
_entity.pdbx_description
1 polymer ?
#
loop_
_entity_poly.entity_id
_entity_poly.type
_entity_poly.pdbx_seq_one_letter_code
_entity_poly.pdbx_strand_id
1 'polypeptide(L)' 'KRQRRLSGVDEMVLSLSAKGLTTGEVQAHLAEVYGAQVSRQTISTITDKVLDAMADWQSRPLDPGRI' A
#
# COMPACT_ATOMS: atom_id res chain seq x y z
N LYS A 1 0.17 18.27 -11.08
CA LYS A 1 -0.18 16.85 -10.83
C LYS A 1 -0.41 16.69 -9.33
N ARG A 2 -1.66 16.72 -8.88
CA ARG A 2 -2.05 16.94 -7.48
C ARG A 2 -2.60 15.64 -6.88
N GLN A 3 -2.36 15.49 -5.57
CA GLN A 3 -2.70 14.37 -4.69
C GLN A 3 -1.74 13.17 -4.86
N ARG A 4 -1.10 12.63 -3.82
CA ARG A 4 -1.64 12.31 -2.49
C ARG A 4 -0.55 12.36 -1.44
N ARG A 5 -0.76 13.18 -0.41
CA ARG A 5 -0.19 12.90 0.91
C ARG A 5 -0.76 11.54 1.29
N LEU A 6 0.02 10.47 1.19
CA LEU A 6 -0.33 9.22 1.87
C LEU A 6 -0.41 9.64 3.34
N SER A 7 -1.58 9.44 3.96
CA SER A 7 -1.69 9.67 5.39
C SER A 7 -0.71 8.73 6.11
N GLY A 8 -0.23 9.08 7.30
CA GLY A 8 0.71 8.20 8.02
C GLY A 8 0.19 6.76 8.17
N VAL A 9 -1.15 6.60 8.22
CA VAL A 9 -1.81 5.30 8.24
C VAL A 9 -1.62 4.53 6.93
N ASP A 10 -1.70 5.18 5.77
CA ASP A 10 -1.51 4.53 4.48
C ASP A 10 -0.09 3.97 4.33
N GLU A 11 0.92 4.73 4.77
CA GLU A 11 2.33 4.28 4.75
C GLU A 11 2.56 3.10 5.71
N MET A 12 1.95 3.14 6.90
CA MET A 12 2.03 2.03 7.86
C MET A 12 1.36 0.76 7.32
N VAL A 13 0.16 0.88 6.74
CA VAL A 13 -0.54 -0.23 6.07
C VAL A 13 0.36 -0.87 5.02
N LEU A 14 0.94 -0.06 4.13
CA LEU A 14 1.81 -0.55 3.06
C LEU A 14 3.08 -1.23 3.59
N SER A 15 3.72 -0.66 4.61
CA SER A 15 4.91 -1.25 5.23
C SER A 15 4.61 -2.62 5.84
N LEU A 16 3.50 -2.75 6.56
CA LEU A 16 3.10 -4.00 7.22
C LEU A 16 2.67 -5.06 6.20
N SER A 17 1.89 -4.68 5.19
CA SER A 17 1.53 -5.59 4.10
C SER A 17 2.77 -6.04 3.30
N ALA A 18 3.74 -5.16 3.06
CA ALA A 18 5.00 -5.51 2.41
C ALA A 18 5.88 -6.47 3.25
N LYS A 19 5.72 -6.46 4.58
CA LYS A 19 6.36 -7.43 5.50
C LYS A 19 5.67 -8.80 5.51
N GLY A 20 4.59 -8.97 4.73
CA GLY A 20 3.86 -10.23 4.61
C GLY A 20 2.72 -10.40 5.62
N LEU A 21 2.34 -9.34 6.36
CA LEU A 21 1.19 -9.41 7.26
C LEU A 21 -0.11 -9.47 6.46
N THR A 22 -1.03 -10.32 6.91
CA THR A 22 -2.39 -10.38 6.38
C THR A 22 -3.17 -9.12 6.74
N THR A 23 -4.23 -8.81 5.99
CA THR A 23 -5.10 -7.65 6.22
C THR A 23 -5.68 -7.60 7.65
N GLY A 24 -5.90 -8.77 8.27
CA GLY A 24 -6.36 -8.88 9.66
C GLY A 24 -5.26 -8.57 10.67
N GLU A 25 -4.03 -9.05 10.46
CA GLU A 25 -2.88 -8.75 11.32
C GLU A 25 -2.48 -7.28 11.23
N VAL A 26 -2.55 -6.67 10.04
CA VAL A 26 -2.34 -5.22 9.86
C VAL A 26 -3.38 -4.44 10.66
N GLN A 27 -4.65 -4.84 10.63
CA GLN A 27 -5.71 -4.21 11.41
C GLN A 27 -5.43 -4.29 12.92
N ALA A 28 -5.10 -5.49 13.42
CA ALA A 28 -4.79 -5.69 14.84
C ALA A 28 -3.58 -4.86 15.26
N HIS A 29 -2.50 -4.86 14.47
CA HIS A 29 -1.30 -4.10 14.75
C HIS A 29 -1.54 -2.58 14.78
N LEU A 30 -2.35 -2.06 13.86
CA LEU A 30 -2.70 -0.64 13.85
C LEU A 30 -3.53 -0.24 15.07
N ALA A 31 -4.44 -1.11 15.52
CA ALA A 31 -5.22 -0.90 16.72
C ALA A 31 -4.36 -0.97 18.00
N GLU A 32 -3.47 -1.95 18.11
CA GLU A 32 -2.66 -2.22 19.30
C GLU A 32 -1.51 -1.22 19.47
N VAL A 33 -0.76 -0.93 18.40
CA VAL A 33 0.47 -0.11 18.48
C VAL A 33 0.16 1.37 18.32
N TYR A 34 -0.81 1.71 17.47
CA TYR A 34 -1.09 3.10 17.09
C TYR A 34 -2.46 3.61 17.56
N GLY A 35 -3.29 2.76 18.20
CA GLY A 35 -4.66 3.12 18.61
C GLY A 35 -5.59 3.41 17.43
N ALA A 36 -5.17 3.09 16.20
CA ALA A 36 -5.88 3.45 14.98
C ALA A 36 -6.84 2.34 14.58
N GLN A 37 -8.13 2.61 14.67
CA GLN A 37 -9.18 1.69 14.22
C GLN A 37 -9.37 1.80 12.71
N VAL A 38 -8.68 0.94 11.97
CA VAL A 38 -8.75 0.87 10.50
C VAL A 38 -9.51 -0.38 10.10
N SER A 39 -10.48 -0.25 9.19
CA SER A 39 -11.24 -1.41 8.71
C SER A 39 -10.39 -2.26 7.75
N ARG A 40 -10.63 -3.58 7.73
CA ARG A 40 -10.01 -4.47 6.72
C ARG A 40 -10.28 -4.01 5.29
N GLN A 41 -11.45 -3.44 5.02
CA GLN A 41 -11.80 -2.93 3.70
C GLN A 41 -10.95 -1.70 3.31
N THR A 42 -10.67 -0.82 4.27
CA THR A 42 -9.75 0.30 4.08
C THR A 42 -8.34 -0.18 3.78
N ILE A 43 -7.86 -1.18 4.53
CA ILE A 43 -6.53 -1.79 4.32
C ILE A 43 -6.45 -2.39 2.90
N SER A 44 -7.44 -3.20 2.51
CA SER A 44 -7.53 -3.77 1.14
C SER A 44 -7.47 -2.68 0.08
N THR A 45 -8.30 -1.63 0.23
CA THR A 45 -8.34 -0.52 -0.72
C THR A 45 -7.00 0.20 -0.85
N ILE A 46 -6.21 0.29 0.23
CA ILE A 46 -4.87 0.89 0.21
C ILE A 46 -3.89 -0.01 -0.55
N THR A 47 -3.89 -1.32 -0.24
CA THR A 47 -3.02 -2.29 -0.94
C THR A 47 -3.37 -2.43 -2.42
N ASP A 48 -4.65 -2.44 -2.78
CA ASP A 48 -5.12 -2.56 -4.17
C ASP A 48 -4.60 -1.41 -5.04
N LYS A 49 -4.62 -0.18 -4.51
CA LYS A 49 -4.06 0.99 -5.22
C LYS A 49 -2.57 0.86 -5.53
N VAL A 50 -1.83 0.14 -4.70
CA VAL A 50 -0.40 -0.10 -4.94
C VAL A 50 -0.19 -1.21 -5.94
N LEU A 51 -1.03 -2.26 -5.93
CA LEU A 51 -1.02 -3.28 -6.98
C LEU A 51 -1.30 -2.66 -8.36
N ASP A 52 -2.30 -1.77 -8.45
CA ASP A 52 -2.60 -1.03 -9.68
C ASP A 52 -1.39 -0.18 -10.12
N ALA A 53 -0.77 0.57 -9.20
CA ALA A 53 0.41 1.38 -9.49
C ALA A 53 1.62 0.52 -9.91
N MET A 54 1.77 -0.67 -9.35
CA MET A 54 2.80 -1.64 -9.74
C MET A 54 2.54 -2.20 -11.14
N ALA A 55 1.30 -2.54 -11.47
CA ALA A 55 0.92 -2.97 -12.83
C ALA A 55 1.21 -1.86 -13.87
N ASP A 56 0.88 -0.62 -13.54
CA ASP A 56 1.22 0.58 -14.33
C ASP A 56 2.74 0.82 -14.43
N TRP A 57 3.52 0.35 -13.46
CA TRP A 57 4.99 0.44 -13.51
C TRP A 57 5.59 -0.69 -14.35
N GLN A 58 5.09 -1.92 -14.20
CA GLN A 58 5.55 -3.09 -14.96
C GLN A 58 5.21 -3.00 -16.45
N SER A 59 4.10 -2.35 -16.82
CA SER A 59 3.68 -2.16 -18.22
C SER A 59 4.47 -1.09 -18.97
N ARG A 60 5.39 -0.38 -18.30
CA ARG A 60 6.20 0.65 -18.97
C ARG A 60 7.19 -0.02 -19.90
N PRO A 61 7.24 0.38 -21.19
CA PRO A 61 8.22 -0.17 -22.11
C PRO A 61 9.61 0.09 -21.54
N LEU A 62 10.39 -0.99 -21.41
CA LEU A 62 11.80 -0.90 -21.08
C LEU A 62 12.45 -0.07 -22.19
N ASP A 63 13.15 1.00 -21.82
CA ASP A 63 13.88 1.83 -22.78
C ASP A 63 14.74 0.88 -23.63
N PRO A 64 14.50 0.77 -24.95
CA PRO A 64 15.30 -0.09 -25.79
C PRO A 64 16.69 0.55 -25.79
N GLY A 65 17.55 0.02 -24.90
CA GLY A 65 18.92 0.45 -24.75
C GLY A 65 19.50 0.61 -26.15
N ARG A 66 19.86 1.85 -26.47
CA ARG A 66 20.49 2.25 -27.72
C ARG A 66 21.60 1.24 -28.03
N ILE A 67 21.30 0.33 -28.95
CA ILE A 67 22.27 -0.51 -29.64
C ILE A 67 23.22 0.35 -30.46
#